data_AF-A0A6N7HB22-F1
#
_entry.id   AF-A0A6N7HB22-F1
#
_cell.length_a   1.000
_cell.length_b   1.000
_cell.length_c   1.000
_cell.angle_alpha   90.00
_cell.angle_beta   90.00
_cell.angle_gamma   90.00
#
_symmetry.space_group_name_H-M   'P 1'
#
loop_
_entity.id
_entity.type
_entity.pdbx_description
1 polymer ?
#
loop_
_entity_poly.entity_id
_entity_poly.type
_entity_poly.pdbx_seq_one_letter_code
_entity_poly.pdbx_strand_id
1 'polypeptide(L)'
;MTRIEPVAGNRALVAESPTWDDRDNTLLWVDILRGEVHRFDPAGDRDRVVARLPVPVGSVVVRRSPGLVVAAGMGFAVLDESSGELSWLATVDRGDRMNDARCDPEGRLWGGTLTVAQRPGASGLYRLDPDHRLTTVLDDVALSNGLGWSPDGSRMYYADTVTERVDVFDYDLATGAASGRRTFVDLHEHPGRPDGLAVDAEGGVWVAMARGAAVRRFDPAGRLDEVLDMPTPGVTSCAFGGDGLGDLYVTTMCVGLSEADLVRYPQAGAVLRISDLGVSGLPAPRFAG
;
A
#
# COMPACT_ATOMS: atom_id res chain seq x y z
N MET A 1 -3.72 -26.00 -1.20
CA MET A 1 -4.12 -25.42 0.10
C MET A 1 -3.30 -24.16 0.23
N THR A 2 -3.92 -23.03 0.57
CA THR A 2 -3.23 -21.75 0.75
C THR A 2 -2.07 -21.90 1.74
N ARG A 3 -0.88 -21.41 1.36
CA ARG A 3 0.33 -21.47 2.19
C ARG A 3 0.77 -20.06 2.55
N ILE A 4 1.05 -19.82 3.83
CA ILE A 4 1.51 -18.54 4.36
C ILE A 4 2.91 -18.73 4.95
N GLU A 5 3.89 -17.95 4.50
CA GLU A 5 5.26 -18.03 5.01
C GLU A 5 5.95 -16.66 5.10
N PRO A 6 6.78 -16.43 6.14
CA PRO A 6 7.56 -15.20 6.24
C PRO A 6 8.73 -15.23 5.25
N VAL A 7 8.96 -14.11 4.56
CA VAL A 7 9.99 -13.97 3.54
C VAL A 7 10.96 -12.80 3.81
N ALA A 8 10.52 -11.76 4.52
CA ALA A 8 11.36 -10.61 4.88
C ALA A 8 10.85 -9.90 6.14
N GLY A 9 11.52 -8.82 6.54
CA GLY A 9 10.99 -7.84 7.49
C GLY A 9 10.82 -8.31 8.93
N ASN A 10 11.54 -9.33 9.41
CA ASN A 10 11.38 -9.80 10.79
C ASN A 10 11.53 -8.65 11.82
N ARG A 11 10.43 -8.27 12.49
CA ARG A 11 10.30 -7.09 13.37
C ARG A 11 10.48 -5.72 12.70
N ALA A 12 9.97 -5.54 11.48
CA ALA A 12 9.72 -4.20 10.95
C ALA A 12 8.81 -3.41 11.91
N LEU A 13 9.11 -2.14 12.16
CA LEU A 13 8.24 -1.34 13.02
C LEU A 13 6.87 -1.21 12.36
N VAL A 14 6.86 -0.77 11.10
CA VAL A 14 5.68 -0.75 10.23
C VAL A 14 6.14 -1.10 8.82
N ALA A 15 6.12 -2.40 8.47
CA ALA A 15 6.33 -2.79 7.08
C ALA A 15 5.10 -2.35 6.26
N GLU A 16 5.31 -1.74 5.11
CA GLU A 16 4.24 -1.15 4.30
C GLU A 16 4.63 -1.08 2.81
N SER A 17 3.67 -0.65 1.99
CA SER A 17 3.80 -0.39 0.56
C SER A 17 4.51 -1.52 -0.20
N PRO A 18 4.05 -2.79 -0.08
CA PRO A 18 4.55 -3.84 -0.94
C PRO A 18 4.26 -3.47 -2.41
N THR A 19 5.30 -3.42 -3.23
CA THR A 19 5.21 -3.09 -4.66
C THR A 19 6.08 -4.06 -5.45
N TRP A 20 5.46 -4.84 -6.34
CA TRP A 20 6.18 -5.77 -7.21
C TRP A 20 6.84 -5.02 -8.37
N ASP A 21 8.14 -5.25 -8.58
CA ASP A 21 8.89 -4.82 -9.77
C ASP A 21 9.11 -6.03 -10.68
N ASP A 22 8.31 -6.10 -11.75
CA ASP A 22 8.34 -7.13 -12.78
C ASP A 22 9.56 -7.03 -13.71
N ARG A 23 10.40 -5.99 -13.60
CA ARG A 23 11.64 -5.87 -14.40
C ARG A 23 12.72 -6.81 -13.90
N ASP A 24 12.77 -7.04 -12.59
CA ASP A 24 13.75 -7.91 -11.94
C ASP A 24 13.11 -9.00 -11.06
N ASN A 25 11.77 -9.08 -11.06
CA ASN A 25 10.99 -10.02 -10.25
C ASN A 25 11.29 -9.89 -8.75
N THR A 26 11.30 -8.66 -8.25
CA THR A 26 11.55 -8.35 -6.85
C THR A 26 10.38 -7.62 -6.20
N LEU A 27 10.31 -7.69 -4.88
CA LEU A 27 9.34 -6.95 -4.07
C LEU A 27 10.02 -5.76 -3.39
N LEU A 28 9.58 -4.55 -3.70
CA LEU A 28 9.87 -3.37 -2.89
C LEU A 28 8.91 -3.30 -1.71
N TRP A 29 9.38 -2.82 -0.57
CA TRP A 29 8.55 -2.50 0.60
C TRP A 29 9.29 -1.47 1.47
N VAL A 30 8.61 -0.90 2.45
CA VAL A 30 9.20 0.10 3.35
C VAL A 30 9.03 -0.26 4.81
N ASP A 31 10.00 0.09 5.66
CA ASP A 31 9.77 0.25 7.10
C ASP A 31 9.58 1.74 7.39
N ILE A 32 8.32 2.16 7.54
CA ILE A 32 7.95 3.57 7.57
C ILE A 32 8.72 4.32 8.65
N LEU A 33 8.73 3.78 9.87
CA LEU A 33 9.29 4.51 11.02
C LEU A 33 10.81 4.46 11.08
N ARG A 34 11.44 3.48 10.41
CA ARG A 34 12.89 3.44 10.25
C ARG A 34 13.39 4.29 9.07
N GLY A 35 12.49 4.76 8.21
CA GLY A 35 12.87 5.49 7.00
C GLY A 35 13.59 4.58 5.99
N GLU A 36 13.30 3.27 6.00
CA GLU A 36 14.03 2.28 5.19
C GLU A 36 13.21 1.87 3.98
N VAL A 37 13.85 1.87 2.81
CA VAL A 37 13.31 1.25 1.59
C VAL A 37 14.02 -0.06 1.36
N HIS A 38 13.26 -1.14 1.23
CA HIS A 38 13.75 -2.49 1.07
C HIS A 38 13.45 -3.03 -0.32
N ARG A 39 14.26 -4.01 -0.74
CA ARG A 39 14.01 -4.85 -1.90
C ARG A 39 14.26 -6.30 -1.51
N PHE A 40 13.23 -7.13 -1.63
CA PHE A 40 13.29 -8.57 -1.44
C PHE A 40 13.35 -9.28 -2.80
N ASP A 41 14.37 -10.12 -2.98
CA ASP A 41 14.54 -11.00 -4.13
C ASP A 41 14.08 -12.42 -3.75
N PRO A 42 12.93 -12.90 -4.28
CA PRO A 42 12.42 -14.24 -3.98
C PRO A 42 13.27 -15.37 -4.55
N ALA A 43 14.01 -15.14 -5.65
CA ALA A 43 14.84 -16.17 -6.29
C ALA A 43 16.11 -16.42 -5.46
N GLY A 44 16.67 -15.37 -4.88
CA GLY A 44 17.83 -15.42 -3.99
C GLY A 44 17.50 -15.58 -2.50
N ASP A 45 16.21 -15.56 -2.12
CA ASP A 45 15.73 -15.49 -0.73
C ASP A 45 16.46 -14.42 0.09
N ARG A 46 16.51 -13.20 -0.46
CA ARG A 46 17.34 -12.13 0.10
C ARG A 46 16.60 -10.80 0.16
N ASP A 47 16.44 -10.29 1.38
CA ASP A 47 16.03 -8.92 1.64
C ASP A 47 17.26 -8.00 1.80
N ARG A 48 17.18 -6.79 1.23
CA ARG A 48 18.19 -5.75 1.41
C ARG A 48 17.54 -4.38 1.58
N VAL A 49 18.13 -3.56 2.44
CA VAL A 49 17.81 -2.13 2.48
C VAL A 49 18.55 -1.42 1.37
N VAL A 50 17.82 -0.86 0.41
CA VAL A 50 18.36 -0.13 -0.74
C VAL A 50 18.55 1.36 -0.44
N ALA A 51 17.79 1.93 0.50
CA ALA A 51 17.97 3.30 0.94
C ALA A 51 17.55 3.53 2.40
N ARG A 52 18.16 4.54 3.03
CA ARG A 52 17.79 5.06 4.35
C ARG A 52 17.57 6.56 4.27
N LEU A 53 16.37 6.99 4.60
CA LEU A 53 15.94 8.36 4.50
C LEU A 53 15.95 8.99 5.91
N PRO A 54 16.23 10.29 6.03
CA PRO A 54 16.19 11.01 7.32
C PRO A 54 14.76 11.33 7.78
N VAL A 55 13.75 10.85 7.05
CA VAL A 55 12.32 11.08 7.29
C VAL A 55 11.57 9.75 7.14
N PRO A 56 10.39 9.60 7.78
CA PRO A 56 9.54 8.44 7.54
C PRO A 56 9.18 8.31 6.05
N VAL A 57 9.20 7.08 5.53
CA VAL A 57 8.86 6.78 4.13
C VAL A 57 7.59 5.95 4.10
N GLY A 58 6.47 6.56 3.74
CA GLY A 58 5.16 5.92 3.77
C GLY A 58 4.98 4.90 2.66
N SER A 59 5.53 5.16 1.49
CA SER A 59 5.40 4.27 0.34
C SER A 59 6.54 4.38 -0.66
N VAL A 60 6.66 3.35 -1.49
CA VAL A 60 7.61 3.22 -2.59
C VAL A 60 6.91 2.68 -3.83
N VAL A 61 7.14 3.34 -4.96
CA VAL A 61 6.57 2.98 -6.26
C VAL A 61 7.67 2.95 -7.32
N VAL A 62 7.55 1.99 -8.22
CA VAL A 62 8.45 1.85 -9.36
C VAL A 62 8.24 3.02 -10.33
N ARG A 63 9.33 3.56 -10.87
CA ARG A 63 9.30 4.60 -11.90
C ARG A 63 9.52 4.00 -13.30
N ARG A 64 8.88 4.56 -14.33
CA ARG A 64 9.12 4.19 -15.75
C ARG A 64 10.54 4.56 -16.18
N SER A 65 11.01 5.69 -15.69
CA SER A 65 12.39 6.17 -15.82
C SER A 65 13.29 5.63 -14.69
N PRO A 66 14.61 5.85 -14.71
CA PRO A 66 15.50 5.42 -13.63
C PRO A 66 15.10 5.97 -12.24
N GLY A 67 15.43 5.20 -11.21
CA GLY A 67 15.11 5.48 -9.81
C GLY A 67 13.75 4.93 -9.38
N LEU A 68 13.42 5.18 -8.12
CA LEU A 68 12.12 4.92 -7.50
C LEU A 68 11.42 6.24 -7.21
N VAL A 69 10.11 6.20 -6.96
CA VAL A 69 9.39 7.33 -6.37
C VAL A 69 8.91 6.93 -4.99
N VAL A 70 9.10 7.82 -4.03
CA VAL A 70 8.67 7.62 -2.64
C VAL A 70 7.72 8.72 -2.22
N ALA A 71 6.73 8.36 -1.40
CA ALA A 71 6.01 9.33 -0.58
C ALA A 71 6.64 9.32 0.81
N ALA A 72 7.39 10.38 1.13
CA ALA A 72 8.23 10.45 2.32
C ALA A 72 8.13 11.81 2.99
N GLY A 73 8.22 11.85 4.32
CA GLY A 73 8.01 13.09 5.08
C GLY A 73 6.69 13.76 4.66
N MET A 74 6.75 15.00 4.17
CA MET A 74 5.59 15.75 3.68
C MET A 74 5.64 15.99 2.16
N GLY A 75 6.04 14.99 1.38
CA GLY A 75 6.05 15.14 -0.08
C GLY A 75 6.34 13.87 -0.86
N PHE A 76 6.44 14.07 -2.18
CA PHE A 76 6.86 13.06 -3.14
C PHE A 76 8.27 13.37 -3.62
N ALA A 77 9.12 12.34 -3.74
CA ALA A 77 10.49 12.48 -4.21
C ALA A 77 10.89 11.32 -5.12
N VAL A 78 11.75 11.59 -6.09
CA VAL A 78 12.53 10.56 -6.76
C VAL A 78 13.67 10.15 -5.83
N LEU A 79 13.81 8.84 -5.62
CA LEU A 79 14.92 8.21 -4.92
C LEU A 79 15.89 7.61 -5.95
N ASP A 80 17.14 8.09 -5.94
CA ASP A 80 18.23 7.43 -6.64
C ASP A 80 18.72 6.26 -5.79
N GLU A 81 18.52 5.03 -6.26
CA GLU A 81 18.91 3.81 -5.53
C GLU A 81 20.43 3.62 -5.41
N SER A 82 21.24 4.30 -6.24
CA SER A 82 22.70 4.18 -6.23
C SER A 82 23.34 5.11 -5.21
N SER A 83 22.79 6.31 -5.02
CA SER A 83 23.31 7.32 -4.09
C SER A 83 22.51 7.42 -2.79
N GLY A 84 21.24 7.00 -2.80
CA GLY A 84 20.28 7.24 -1.72
C GLY A 84 19.75 8.69 -1.68
N GLU A 85 20.05 9.49 -2.70
CA GLU A 85 19.63 10.90 -2.76
C GLU A 85 18.14 11.04 -3.11
N LEU A 86 17.50 12.05 -2.49
CA LEU A 86 16.12 12.43 -2.76
C LEU A 86 16.05 13.71 -3.59
N SER A 87 15.37 13.64 -4.73
CA SER A 87 14.95 14.80 -5.52
C SER A 87 13.45 15.04 -5.33
N TRP A 88 13.10 16.04 -4.53
CA TRP A 88 11.71 16.38 -4.22
C TRP A 88 10.95 16.88 -5.46
N LEU A 89 9.81 16.25 -5.75
CA LEU A 89 8.93 16.59 -6.87
C LEU A 89 7.84 17.56 -6.43
N ALA A 90 7.25 17.32 -5.26
CA ALA A 90 6.20 18.15 -4.70
C ALA A 90 6.11 17.97 -3.19
N THR A 91 5.62 18.99 -2.51
CA THR A 91 5.31 18.97 -1.06
C THR A 91 3.82 19.17 -0.84
N VAL A 92 3.30 18.56 0.21
CA VAL A 92 1.91 18.72 0.68
C VAL A 92 1.87 19.58 1.94
N ASP A 93 0.71 20.16 2.25
CA ASP A 93 0.53 21.17 3.30
C ASP A 93 -0.41 20.74 4.44
N ARG A 94 -0.94 19.51 4.39
CA ARG A 94 -1.89 18.96 5.37
C ARG A 94 -1.46 17.58 5.84
N GLY A 95 -1.56 17.33 7.14
CA GLY A 95 -1.12 16.09 7.77
C GLY A 95 0.24 16.23 8.45
N ASP A 96 0.74 15.12 8.99
CA ASP A 96 2.02 15.03 9.68
C ASP A 96 3.08 14.26 8.87
N ARG A 97 2.63 13.34 7.99
CA ARG A 97 3.46 12.67 6.98
C ARG A 97 2.61 12.09 5.86
N MET A 98 3.24 11.83 4.72
CA MET A 98 2.76 10.90 3.69
C MET A 98 2.57 9.50 4.30
N ASN A 99 1.53 8.82 3.84
CA ASN A 99 1.22 7.44 4.21
C ASN A 99 1.23 6.57 2.95
N ASP A 100 0.13 5.92 2.60
CA ASP A 100 0.09 5.05 1.43
C ASP A 100 0.07 5.84 0.11
N ALA A 101 0.71 5.28 -0.92
CA ALA A 101 0.66 5.80 -2.28
C ALA A 101 0.78 4.69 -3.32
N ARG A 102 0.06 4.83 -4.43
CA ARG A 102 0.09 3.91 -5.57
C ARG A 102 -0.10 4.67 -6.87
N CYS A 103 0.46 4.16 -7.97
CA CYS A 103 0.16 4.70 -9.29
C CYS A 103 -1.19 4.22 -9.82
N ASP A 104 -1.91 5.13 -10.47
CA ASP A 104 -3.03 4.75 -11.33
C ASP A 104 -2.52 4.01 -12.59
N PRO A 105 -3.41 3.40 -13.40
CA PRO A 105 -3.01 2.67 -14.60
C PRO A 105 -2.22 3.49 -15.64
N GLU A 106 -2.39 4.82 -15.67
CA GLU A 106 -1.69 5.72 -16.59
C GLU A 106 -0.35 6.23 -16.03
N GLY A 107 -0.01 5.88 -14.79
CA GLY A 107 1.24 6.24 -14.14
C GLY A 107 1.22 7.61 -13.46
N ARG A 108 0.05 8.12 -13.05
CA ARG A 108 -0.05 9.25 -12.11
C ARG A 108 0.05 8.69 -10.69
N LEU A 109 0.84 9.35 -9.84
CA LEU A 109 1.03 8.88 -8.47
C LEU A 109 -0.07 9.46 -7.58
N TRP A 110 -0.84 8.58 -6.94
CA TRP A 110 -1.82 8.94 -5.94
C TRP A 110 -1.25 8.64 -4.57
N GLY A 111 -1.29 9.60 -3.66
CA GLY A 111 -0.80 9.38 -2.32
C GLY A 111 -1.48 10.32 -1.35
N GLY A 112 -1.73 9.83 -0.15
CA GLY A 112 -2.35 10.63 0.88
C GLY A 112 -1.51 10.72 2.14
N THR A 113 -1.93 11.61 3.01
CA THR A 113 -1.26 11.88 4.28
C THR A 113 -2.00 11.21 5.42
N LEU A 114 -1.33 11.09 6.56
CA LEU A 114 -2.00 10.90 7.82
C LEU A 114 -1.71 12.03 8.80
N THR A 115 -2.49 12.08 9.87
CA THR A 115 -2.17 12.85 11.06
C THR A 115 -2.35 12.02 12.33
N VAL A 116 -1.58 12.34 13.36
CA VAL A 116 -1.77 11.84 14.74
C VAL A 116 -3.15 12.20 15.27
N ALA A 117 -3.74 13.31 14.83
CA ALA A 117 -5.05 13.75 15.32
C ALA A 117 -6.21 12.83 14.87
N GLN A 118 -6.05 12.07 13.77
CA GLN A 118 -7.04 11.13 13.22
C GLN A 118 -8.47 11.68 13.18
N ARG A 119 -8.65 12.92 12.69
CA ARG A 119 -9.95 13.58 12.55
C ARG A 119 -10.21 13.95 11.09
N PRO A 120 -11.46 13.93 10.62
CA PRO A 120 -11.80 14.34 9.26
C PRO A 120 -11.25 15.72 8.93
N GLY A 121 -10.69 15.85 7.73
CA GLY A 121 -10.09 17.07 7.21
C GLY A 121 -8.70 17.41 7.76
N ALA A 122 -8.11 16.56 8.60
CA ALA A 122 -6.75 16.75 9.08
C ALA A 122 -5.69 16.12 8.16
N SER A 123 -6.11 15.38 7.14
CA SER A 123 -5.27 14.79 6.08
C SER A 123 -5.89 15.05 4.72
N GLY A 124 -5.12 14.81 3.65
CA GLY A 124 -5.60 14.89 2.27
C GLY A 124 -5.18 13.70 1.43
N LEU A 125 -5.88 13.52 0.31
CA LEU A 125 -5.49 12.64 -0.79
C LEU A 125 -5.07 13.51 -1.97
N TYR A 126 -3.92 13.21 -2.55
CA TYR A 126 -3.32 13.99 -3.64
C TYR A 126 -3.01 13.12 -4.83
N ARG A 127 -2.98 13.75 -6.01
CA ARG A 127 -2.51 13.18 -7.27
C ARG A 127 -1.36 14.01 -7.80
N LEU A 128 -0.21 13.37 -8.02
CA LEU A 128 0.94 13.90 -8.73
C LEU A 128 0.92 13.41 -10.17
N ASP A 129 0.72 14.33 -11.10
CA ASP A 129 0.73 14.04 -12.54
C ASP A 129 2.17 13.82 -13.06
N PRO A 130 2.36 13.22 -14.26
CA PRO A 130 3.69 12.97 -14.83
C PRO A 130 4.52 14.24 -15.11
N ASP A 131 3.85 15.38 -15.25
CA ASP A 131 4.49 16.71 -15.35
C ASP A 131 4.80 17.34 -13.98
N HIS A 132 4.66 16.55 -12.91
CA HIS A 132 4.88 16.90 -11.51
C HIS A 132 3.87 17.91 -10.95
N ARG A 133 2.75 18.14 -11.65
CA ARG A 133 1.66 18.94 -11.11
C ARG A 133 0.94 18.17 -9.99
N LEU A 134 0.90 18.79 -8.81
CA LEU A 134 0.19 18.26 -7.65
C LEU A 134 -1.25 18.78 -7.62
N THR A 135 -2.22 17.87 -7.47
CA THR A 135 -3.65 18.18 -7.32
C THR A 135 -4.16 17.59 -6.01
N THR A 136 -4.83 18.40 -5.19
CA THR A 136 -5.61 17.89 -4.04
C THR A 136 -6.91 17.29 -4.57
N VAL A 137 -7.15 16.01 -4.26
CA VAL A 137 -8.34 15.27 -4.72
C VAL A 137 -9.39 15.18 -3.62
N LEU A 138 -8.97 14.90 -2.40
CA LEU A 138 -9.83 14.94 -1.20
C LEU A 138 -9.13 15.75 -0.11
N ASP A 139 -9.87 16.63 0.55
CA ASP A 139 -9.40 17.46 1.66
C ASP A 139 -10.11 17.16 2.98
N ASP A 140 -11.02 16.18 2.99
CA ASP A 140 -11.82 15.71 4.12
C ASP A 140 -11.33 14.36 4.69
N VAL A 141 -10.07 14.00 4.43
CA VAL A 141 -9.48 12.71 4.83
C VAL A 141 -9.08 12.72 6.31
N ALA A 142 -9.29 11.60 7.00
CA ALA A 142 -8.89 11.41 8.39
C ALA A 142 -7.58 10.61 8.51
N LEU A 143 -7.43 9.51 7.78
CA LEU A 143 -6.18 8.74 7.66
C LEU A 143 -6.14 8.04 6.30
N SER A 144 -5.37 8.58 5.35
CA SER A 144 -5.30 8.03 4.00
C SER A 144 -4.56 6.71 3.95
N ASN A 145 -5.16 5.70 3.33
CA ASN A 145 -4.56 4.38 3.19
C ASN A 145 -4.84 3.77 1.81
N GLY A 146 -5.09 2.46 1.74
CA GLY A 146 -5.16 1.66 0.51
C GLY A 146 -5.81 2.33 -0.69
N LEU A 147 -5.13 2.21 -1.83
CA LEU A 147 -5.57 2.68 -3.15
C LEU A 147 -5.52 1.52 -4.15
N GLY A 148 -6.49 1.46 -5.06
CA GLY A 148 -6.50 0.47 -6.13
C GLY A 148 -7.47 0.83 -7.24
N TRP A 149 -7.33 0.20 -8.40
CA TRP A 149 -8.19 0.45 -9.57
C TRP A 149 -8.75 -0.87 -10.09
N SER A 150 -9.97 -0.84 -10.61
CA SER A 150 -10.56 -2.01 -11.28
C SER A 150 -9.75 -2.41 -12.51
N PRO A 151 -9.82 -3.68 -12.97
CA PRO A 151 -9.06 -4.15 -14.13
C PRO A 151 -9.33 -3.36 -15.43
N ASP A 152 -10.56 -2.85 -15.59
CA ASP A 152 -10.95 -2.00 -16.71
C ASP A 152 -10.62 -0.51 -16.51
N GLY A 153 -10.08 -0.16 -15.34
CA GLY A 153 -9.71 1.20 -14.94
C GLY A 153 -10.89 2.16 -14.75
N SER A 154 -12.14 1.69 -14.77
CA SER A 154 -13.32 2.55 -14.63
C SER A 154 -13.66 2.93 -13.20
N ARG A 155 -13.03 2.27 -12.21
CA ARG A 155 -13.24 2.51 -10.78
C ARG A 155 -11.93 2.69 -10.04
N MET A 156 -11.95 3.58 -9.05
CA MET A 156 -10.89 3.72 -8.04
C MET A 156 -11.45 3.35 -6.68
N TYR A 157 -10.75 2.49 -5.95
CA TYR A 157 -11.04 2.09 -4.57
C TYR A 157 -10.12 2.83 -3.61
N TYR A 158 -10.65 3.24 -2.47
CA TYR A 158 -9.92 4.03 -1.49
C TYR A 158 -10.32 3.67 -0.05
N ALA A 159 -9.34 3.36 0.78
CA ALA A 159 -9.52 3.15 2.20
C ALA A 159 -9.15 4.41 3.00
N ASP A 160 -10.11 4.90 3.81
CA ASP A 160 -9.81 5.78 4.93
C ASP A 160 -10.01 4.99 6.23
N THR A 161 -8.90 4.71 6.89
CA THR A 161 -8.86 3.82 8.06
C THR A 161 -9.76 4.30 9.19
N VAL A 162 -9.98 5.61 9.37
CA VAL A 162 -10.83 6.16 10.46
C VAL A 162 -12.31 6.04 10.16
N THR A 163 -12.67 6.05 8.88
CA THR A 163 -14.06 5.84 8.47
C THR A 163 -14.49 4.38 8.54
N GLU A 164 -13.54 3.45 8.71
CA GLU A 164 -13.76 2.00 8.71
C GLU A 164 -14.49 1.53 7.45
N ARG A 165 -14.18 2.16 6.31
CA ARG A 165 -14.80 1.91 5.02
C ARG A 165 -13.76 1.86 3.91
N VAL A 166 -14.08 1.11 2.88
CA VAL A 166 -13.50 1.31 1.56
C VAL A 166 -14.58 1.97 0.70
N ASP A 167 -14.24 3.11 0.11
CA ASP A 167 -15.07 3.81 -0.84
C ASP A 167 -14.66 3.47 -2.28
N VAL A 168 -15.59 3.68 -3.21
CA VAL A 168 -15.36 3.59 -4.65
C VAL A 168 -15.76 4.89 -5.33
N PHE A 169 -14.99 5.24 -6.37
CA PHE A 169 -15.21 6.38 -7.24
C PHE A 169 -15.37 5.88 -8.67
N ASP A 170 -16.18 6.59 -9.46
CA ASP A 170 -16.10 6.49 -10.90
C ASP A 170 -14.82 7.20 -11.35
N TYR A 171 -14.02 6.53 -12.19
CA TYR A 171 -12.68 6.94 -12.56
C TYR A 171 -12.54 7.13 -14.08
N ASP A 172 -12.05 8.29 -14.49
CA ASP A 172 -11.73 8.58 -15.88
C ASP A 172 -10.22 8.40 -16.11
N LEU A 173 -9.82 7.32 -16.77
CA LEU A 173 -8.43 7.03 -17.10
C LEU A 173 -7.73 8.15 -17.87
N ALA A 174 -8.44 8.78 -18.82
CA ALA A 174 -7.84 9.77 -19.70
C ALA A 174 -7.46 11.05 -18.95
N THR A 175 -8.28 11.46 -17.98
CA THR A 175 -8.07 12.71 -17.23
C THR A 175 -7.51 12.49 -15.82
N GLY A 176 -7.60 11.27 -15.31
CA GLY A 176 -7.33 10.90 -13.93
C GLY A 176 -8.35 11.47 -12.95
N ALA A 177 -9.55 11.86 -13.40
CA ALA A 177 -10.58 12.41 -12.54
C ALA A 177 -11.29 11.29 -11.75
N ALA A 178 -11.46 11.49 -10.44
CA ALA A 178 -12.25 10.64 -9.58
C ALA A 178 -13.52 11.39 -9.15
N SER A 179 -14.69 10.76 -9.27
CA SER A 179 -15.97 11.37 -8.93
C SER A 179 -16.96 10.34 -8.38
N GLY A 180 -18.13 10.79 -7.90
CA GLY A 180 -19.19 9.86 -7.49
C GLY A 180 -18.83 8.97 -6.29
N ARG A 181 -18.07 9.52 -5.33
CA ARG A 181 -17.67 8.83 -4.08
C ARG A 181 -18.88 8.18 -3.42
N ARG A 182 -18.77 6.88 -3.15
CA ARG A 182 -19.78 6.09 -2.44
C ARG A 182 -19.12 4.94 -1.72
N THR A 183 -19.74 4.45 -0.65
CA THR A 183 -19.23 3.28 0.08
C THR A 183 -19.28 2.05 -0.80
N PHE A 184 -18.15 1.36 -0.91
CA PHE A 184 -18.03 0.06 -1.54
C PHE A 184 -18.26 -1.04 -0.51
N VAL A 185 -17.54 -0.98 0.62
CA VAL A 185 -17.75 -1.86 1.77
C VAL A 185 -17.67 -1.10 3.09
N ASP A 186 -18.58 -1.43 4.00
CA ASP A 186 -18.55 -0.96 5.40
C ASP A 186 -17.90 -2.06 6.26
N LEU A 187 -16.82 -1.69 6.95
CA LEU A 187 -15.99 -2.60 7.73
C LEU A 187 -16.15 -2.40 9.23
N HIS A 188 -17.09 -1.58 9.69
CA HIS A 188 -17.26 -1.24 11.11
C HIS A 188 -17.51 -2.48 11.99
N GLU A 189 -18.25 -3.47 11.48
CA GLU A 189 -18.54 -4.71 12.21
C GLU A 189 -17.42 -5.77 12.10
N HIS A 190 -16.35 -5.49 11.36
CA HIS A 190 -15.23 -6.41 11.18
C HIS A 190 -14.09 -6.11 12.17
N PRO A 191 -13.40 -7.13 12.70
CA PRO A 191 -12.21 -6.91 13.52
C PRO A 191 -11.11 -6.16 12.75
N GLY A 192 -10.52 -5.16 13.40
CA GLY A 192 -9.49 -4.31 12.82
C GLY A 192 -10.04 -3.14 12.01
N ARG A 193 -9.17 -2.46 11.25
CA ARG A 193 -9.51 -1.31 10.42
C ARG A 193 -8.89 -1.49 9.03
N PRO A 194 -9.50 -0.98 7.94
CA PRO A 194 -8.92 -1.09 6.61
C PRO A 194 -7.62 -0.30 6.52
N ASP A 195 -6.60 -0.93 5.96
CA ASP A 195 -5.27 -0.36 5.79
C ASP A 195 -4.91 -0.35 4.28
N GLY A 196 -3.80 -0.94 3.85
CA GLY A 196 -3.49 -1.12 2.44
C GLY A 196 -4.41 -2.11 1.70
N LEU A 197 -4.50 -1.98 0.37
CA LEU A 197 -5.33 -2.85 -0.46
C LEU A 197 -4.69 -3.19 -1.82
N ALA A 198 -5.17 -4.26 -2.45
CA ALA A 198 -4.84 -4.65 -3.81
C ALA A 198 -6.10 -5.09 -4.59
N VAL A 199 -6.03 -5.05 -5.91
CA VAL A 199 -7.10 -5.56 -6.80
C VAL A 199 -6.54 -6.70 -7.64
N ASP A 200 -7.25 -7.82 -7.68
CA ASP A 200 -6.90 -8.97 -8.50
C ASP A 200 -7.44 -8.86 -9.94
N ALA A 201 -7.01 -9.77 -10.82
CA ALA A 201 -7.39 -9.78 -12.23
C ALA A 201 -8.89 -10.07 -12.47
N GLU A 202 -9.61 -10.61 -11.48
CA GLU A 202 -11.06 -10.83 -11.54
C GLU A 202 -11.85 -9.62 -11.02
N GLY A 203 -11.15 -8.59 -10.52
CA GLY A 203 -11.73 -7.39 -9.93
C GLY A 203 -12.07 -7.52 -8.45
N GLY A 204 -11.59 -8.57 -7.78
CA GLY A 204 -11.68 -8.72 -6.34
C GLY A 204 -10.75 -7.75 -5.61
N VAL A 205 -11.25 -7.10 -4.56
CA VAL A 205 -10.53 -6.12 -3.74
C VAL A 205 -10.08 -6.78 -2.45
N TRP A 206 -8.76 -6.93 -2.29
CA TRP A 206 -8.10 -7.48 -1.12
C TRP A 206 -7.73 -6.35 -0.17
N VAL A 207 -8.21 -6.39 1.06
CA VAL A 207 -8.04 -5.35 2.07
C VAL A 207 -7.32 -5.94 3.27
N ALA A 208 -6.15 -5.37 3.61
CA ALA A 208 -5.46 -5.67 4.85
C ALA A 208 -6.24 -5.07 6.04
N MET A 209 -6.44 -5.86 7.09
CA MET A 209 -7.15 -5.45 8.29
C MET A 209 -6.17 -5.18 9.44
N ALA A 210 -5.77 -3.93 9.60
CA ALA A 210 -4.91 -3.49 10.69
C ALA A 210 -5.55 -3.80 12.04
N ARG A 211 -4.80 -4.52 12.90
CA ARG A 211 -5.28 -5.03 14.20
C ARG A 211 -6.43 -6.03 14.09
N GLY A 212 -6.69 -6.56 12.89
CA GLY A 212 -7.76 -7.51 12.61
C GLY A 212 -7.29 -8.93 12.35
N ALA A 213 -5.98 -9.17 12.24
CA ALA A 213 -5.38 -10.48 11.93
C ALA A 213 -5.93 -11.13 10.64
N ALA A 214 -6.28 -10.33 9.63
CA ALA A 214 -6.86 -10.83 8.41
C ALA A 214 -6.49 -10.00 7.17
N VAL A 215 -6.50 -10.65 6.00
CA VAL A 215 -6.76 -9.99 4.72
C VAL A 215 -8.14 -10.46 4.23
N ARG A 216 -8.98 -9.53 3.77
CA ARG A 216 -10.34 -9.83 3.30
C ARG A 216 -10.46 -9.50 1.82
N ARG A 217 -11.00 -10.43 1.03
CA ARG A 217 -11.31 -10.21 -0.38
C ARG A 217 -12.80 -9.93 -0.54
N PHE A 218 -13.12 -8.85 -1.23
CA PHE A 218 -14.48 -8.51 -1.63
C PHE A 218 -14.62 -8.62 -3.14
N ASP A 219 -15.70 -9.22 -3.62
CA ASP A 219 -16.00 -9.29 -5.05
C ASP A 219 -16.32 -7.90 -5.65
N PRO A 220 -16.43 -7.74 -6.99
CA PRO A 220 -16.72 -6.44 -7.60
C PRO A 220 -18.05 -5.78 -7.20
N ALA A 221 -18.92 -6.49 -6.48
CA ALA A 221 -20.17 -6.01 -5.92
C ALA A 221 -20.09 -5.70 -4.41
N GLY A 222 -18.90 -5.81 -3.80
CA GLY A 222 -18.64 -5.51 -2.39
C GLY A 222 -19.04 -6.65 -1.45
N ARG A 223 -19.30 -7.86 -1.94
CA ARG A 223 -19.59 -9.01 -1.06
C ARG A 223 -18.30 -9.67 -0.63
N LEU A 224 -18.20 -10.00 0.65
CA LEU A 224 -17.07 -10.77 1.17
C LEU A 224 -17.04 -12.14 0.50
N ASP A 225 -15.92 -12.44 -0.15
CA ASP A 225 -15.70 -13.69 -0.89
C ASP A 225 -14.69 -14.59 -0.15
N GLU A 226 -13.60 -14.00 0.35
CA GLU A 226 -12.52 -14.75 1.00
C GLU A 226 -11.99 -14.04 2.24
N VAL A 227 -11.54 -14.82 3.22
CA VAL A 227 -10.83 -14.35 4.41
C VAL A 227 -9.56 -15.17 4.58
N LEU A 228 -8.42 -14.50 4.59
CA LEU A 228 -7.12 -15.07 4.92
C LEU A 228 -6.80 -14.72 6.37
N ASP A 229 -6.80 -15.73 7.25
CA ASP A 229 -6.37 -15.57 8.64
C ASP A 229 -4.86 -15.40 8.70
N MET A 230 -4.41 -14.30 9.32
CA MET A 230 -3.00 -13.93 9.39
C MET A 230 -2.40 -14.29 10.75
N PRO A 231 -1.11 -14.70 10.81
CA PRO A 231 -0.46 -15.15 12.05
C PRO A 231 -0.07 -13.99 12.99
N THR A 232 -0.49 -12.76 12.70
CA THR A 232 -0.27 -11.57 13.52
C THR A 232 -1.42 -10.60 13.34
N PRO A 233 -1.84 -9.86 14.38
CA PRO A 233 -2.90 -8.86 14.27
C PRO A 233 -2.50 -7.63 13.44
N GLY A 234 -1.21 -7.30 13.36
CA GLY A 234 -0.72 -6.07 12.71
C GLY A 234 -0.61 -6.17 11.20
N VAL A 235 -1.64 -6.57 10.47
CA VAL A 235 -1.62 -6.66 8.99
C VAL A 235 -1.75 -5.26 8.39
N THR A 236 -0.81 -4.82 7.55
CA THR A 236 -0.75 -3.42 7.09
C THR A 236 -1.12 -3.24 5.63
N SER A 237 -0.58 -4.03 4.71
CA SER A 237 -0.87 -3.86 3.28
C SER A 237 -0.63 -5.15 2.50
N CYS A 238 -1.00 -5.15 1.23
CA CYS A 238 -0.80 -6.30 0.35
C CYS A 238 -0.60 -5.91 -1.13
N ALA A 239 0.15 -6.72 -1.85
CA ALA A 239 0.30 -6.63 -3.30
C ALA A 239 0.58 -7.99 -3.93
N PHE A 240 0.10 -8.17 -5.15
CA PHE A 240 0.41 -9.37 -5.93
C PHE A 240 1.80 -9.29 -6.55
N GLY A 241 2.46 -10.44 -6.62
CA GLY A 241 3.79 -10.61 -7.19
C GLY A 241 4.10 -12.07 -7.48
N GLY A 242 5.38 -12.38 -7.68
CA GLY A 242 5.82 -13.72 -8.06
C GLY A 242 5.49 -14.06 -9.51
N ASP A 243 5.81 -15.30 -9.89
CA ASP A 243 5.58 -15.79 -11.25
C ASP A 243 4.09 -15.77 -11.58
N GLY A 244 3.73 -15.13 -12.70
CA GLY A 244 2.33 -14.98 -13.12
C GLY A 244 1.46 -14.17 -12.16
N LEU A 245 2.07 -13.40 -11.23
CA LEU A 245 1.39 -12.61 -10.20
C LEU A 245 0.43 -13.44 -9.32
N GLY A 246 0.74 -14.72 -9.11
CA GLY A 246 -0.10 -15.65 -8.35
C GLY A 246 0.13 -15.65 -6.84
N ASP A 247 1.18 -14.96 -6.36
CA ASP A 247 1.48 -14.82 -4.95
C ASP A 247 0.95 -13.47 -4.43
N LEU A 248 0.34 -13.47 -3.24
CA LEU A 248 0.01 -12.24 -2.51
C LEU A 248 1.07 -12.02 -1.43
N TYR A 249 1.83 -10.93 -1.55
CA TYR A 249 2.72 -10.45 -0.52
C TYR A 249 1.94 -9.56 0.45
N VAL A 250 2.09 -9.81 1.74
CA VAL A 250 1.38 -9.10 2.81
C VAL A 250 2.40 -8.55 3.80
N THR A 251 2.37 -7.25 4.03
CA THR A 251 3.21 -6.60 5.03
C THR A 251 2.52 -6.55 6.39
N THR A 252 3.31 -6.49 7.46
CA THR A 252 2.78 -6.41 8.83
C THR A 252 3.60 -5.44 9.70
N MET A 253 3.08 -5.10 10.88
CA MET A 253 3.73 -4.22 11.85
C MET A 253 3.85 -4.90 13.21
N CYS A 254 4.90 -4.51 13.94
CA CYS A 254 5.05 -4.90 15.35
C CYS A 254 4.78 -3.73 16.32
N VAL A 255 4.63 -2.52 15.81
CA VAL A 255 4.34 -1.32 16.62
C VAL A 255 3.03 -1.47 17.39
N GLY A 256 3.10 -1.16 18.68
CA GLY A 256 1.97 -1.21 19.61
C GLY A 256 1.65 -2.60 20.15
N LEU A 257 2.47 -3.61 19.86
CA LEU A 257 2.42 -4.91 20.54
C LEU A 257 3.26 -4.89 21.83
N SER A 258 2.80 -5.59 22.86
CA SER A 258 3.58 -5.82 24.08
C SER A 258 4.70 -6.85 23.85
N GLU A 259 5.68 -6.96 24.76
CA GLU A 259 6.69 -8.03 24.69
C GLU A 259 6.06 -9.44 24.70
N ALA A 260 4.99 -9.63 25.48
CA ALA A 260 4.25 -10.89 25.51
C ALA A 260 3.57 -11.17 24.16
N ASP A 261 3.01 -10.15 23.51
CA ASP A 261 2.42 -10.29 22.17
C ASP A 261 3.48 -10.58 21.11
N LEU A 262 4.66 -9.97 21.20
CA LEU A 262 5.77 -10.26 20.27
C LEU A 262 6.30 -11.69 20.39
N VAL A 263 6.19 -12.30 21.58
CA VAL A 263 6.46 -13.73 21.77
C VAL A 263 5.32 -14.58 21.18
N ARG A 264 4.08 -14.16 21.36
CA ARG A 264 2.88 -14.85 20.84
C ARG A 264 2.78 -14.80 19.31
N TYR A 265 3.18 -13.70 18.70
CA TYR A 265 3.11 -13.42 17.27
C TYR A 265 4.51 -13.22 16.70
N PRO A 266 5.31 -14.28 16.52
CA PRO A 266 6.69 -14.16 16.07
C PRO A 266 6.83 -13.58 14.66
N GLN A 267 5.77 -13.63 13.83
CA GLN A 267 5.74 -12.99 12.52
C GLN A 267 5.36 -11.50 12.54
N ALA A 268 5.13 -10.88 13.70
CA ALA A 268 4.81 -9.45 13.75
C ALA A 268 5.94 -8.59 13.17
N GLY A 269 5.61 -7.73 12.21
CA GLY A 269 6.56 -6.92 11.44
C GLY A 269 7.04 -7.59 10.15
N ALA A 270 6.85 -8.91 9.98
CA ALA A 270 7.31 -9.61 8.78
C ALA A 270 6.55 -9.21 7.51
N VAL A 271 7.20 -9.43 6.38
CA VAL A 271 6.57 -9.59 5.07
C VAL A 271 6.28 -11.07 4.87
N LEU A 272 5.03 -11.39 4.55
CA LEU A 272 4.52 -12.73 4.35
C LEU A 272 4.23 -12.96 2.87
N ARG A 273 4.58 -14.12 2.34
CA ARG A 273 4.12 -14.59 1.03
C ARG A 273 2.95 -15.55 1.24
N ILE A 274 1.89 -15.35 0.48
CA ILE A 274 0.73 -16.22 0.41
C ILE A 274 0.61 -16.78 -1.00
N SER A 275 0.71 -18.10 -1.14
CA SER A 275 0.64 -18.81 -2.42
C SER A 275 -0.62 -19.66 -2.52
N ASP A 276 -0.89 -20.17 -3.73
CA ASP A 276 -2.01 -21.08 -4.04
C ASP A 276 -3.41 -20.48 -3.80
N LEU A 277 -3.57 -19.17 -4.05
CA LEU A 277 -4.85 -18.45 -3.92
C LEU A 277 -5.86 -18.78 -5.03
N GLY A 278 -5.40 -19.30 -6.17
CA GLY A 278 -6.27 -19.60 -7.30
C GLY A 278 -6.68 -18.39 -8.14
N VAL A 279 -6.22 -17.19 -7.78
CA VAL A 279 -6.34 -15.95 -8.56
C VAL A 279 -4.99 -15.27 -8.72
N SER A 280 -4.84 -14.47 -9.77
CA SER A 280 -3.65 -13.66 -10.03
C SER A 280 -3.95 -12.18 -9.88
N GLY A 281 -2.92 -11.40 -9.56
CA GLY A 281 -2.98 -9.95 -9.56
C GLY A 281 -2.88 -9.31 -10.94
N LEU A 282 -2.74 -7.98 -10.92
CA LEU A 282 -2.43 -7.14 -12.07
C LEU A 282 -1.01 -6.59 -11.94
N PRO A 283 -0.30 -6.32 -13.07
CA PRO A 283 1.00 -5.64 -13.02
C PRO A 283 0.90 -4.31 -12.28
N ALA A 284 1.85 -4.04 -11.37
CA ALA A 284 1.89 -2.78 -10.64
C ALA A 284 2.16 -1.61 -11.61
N PRO A 285 1.29 -0.59 -11.67
CA PRO A 285 1.57 0.57 -12.50
C PRO A 285 2.80 1.33 -12.01
N ARG A 286 3.56 1.90 -12.95
CA ARG A 286 4.79 2.64 -12.69
C ARG A 286 4.57 4.13 -12.90
N PHE A 287 5.17 4.97 -12.06
CA PHE A 287 5.09 6.43 -12.21
C PHE A 287 5.71 6.87 -13.54
N ALA A 288 4.97 7.71 -14.28
CA ALA A 288 5.34 8.10 -15.63
C ALA A 288 6.14 9.41 -15.73
N GLY A 289 6.22 10.19 -14.65
CA GLY A 289 7.03 11.42 -14.57
C GLY A 289 8.48 11.19 -14.17
#